data_AF-A0A974U9H6-F1
#
_entry.id   AF-A0A974U9H6-F1
#
_cell.length_a   1.000
_cell.length_b   1.000
_cell.length_c   1.000
_cell.angle_alpha   90.00
_cell.angle_beta   90.00
_cell.angle_gamma   90.00
#
_symmetry.space_group_name_H-M   'P 1'
#
loop_
_entity.id
_entity.type
_entity.pdbx_description
1 polymer ?
#
loop_
_entity_poly.entity_id
_entity_poly.type
_entity_poly.pdbx_seq_one_letter_code
_entity_poly.pdbx_strand_id
1 'polypeptide(L)'
;MTEQDVREILSDIDLFYWELIDNSLYHRGHTGNVNNGAHYQLILVSDDFQNLDKVQRHRLIYQKFASALKTQIHALGLKLMTIKEWRDYHN
;
A
#
# COMPACT_ATOMS: atom_id res chain seq x y z
N MET A 1 -10.04 1.49 -6.34
CA MET A 1 -9.51 2.10 -5.10
C MET A 1 -8.97 3.46 -5.47
N THR A 2 -9.47 4.52 -4.85
CA THR A 2 -9.04 5.90 -5.08
C THR A 2 -8.17 6.38 -3.93
N GLU A 3 -7.42 7.46 -4.13
CA GLU A 3 -6.67 8.12 -3.04
C GLU A 3 -7.59 8.57 -1.89
N GLN A 4 -8.84 8.90 -2.20
CA GLN A 4 -9.86 9.27 -1.22
C GLN A 4 -10.12 8.10 -0.23
N ASP A 5 -10.30 6.89 -0.77
CA ASP A 5 -10.54 5.68 0.05
C ASP A 5 -9.35 5.43 1.00
N VAL A 6 -8.13 5.55 0.48
CA VAL A 6 -6.89 5.36 1.25
C VAL A 6 -6.83 6.36 2.41
N ARG A 7 -7.14 7.64 2.14
CA ARG A 7 -7.13 8.69 3.15
C ARG A 7 -8.16 8.46 4.25
N GLU A 8 -9.37 8.02 3.91
CA GLU A 8 -10.41 7.73 4.91
C GLU A 8 -10.03 6.53 5.79
N ILE A 9 -9.56 5.43 5.17
CA ILE A 9 -9.14 4.21 5.87
C ILE A 9 -7.98 4.47 6.84
N LEU A 10 -7.09 5.38 6.47
CA LEU A 10 -5.89 5.72 7.22
C LEU A 10 -6.06 6.94 8.14
N SER A 11 -7.25 7.51 8.24
CA SER A 11 -7.53 8.68 9.07
C SER A 11 -7.24 8.48 10.57
N ASP A 12 -7.24 7.22 11.02
CA ASP A 12 -6.95 6.78 12.39
C ASP A 12 -5.44 6.55 12.64
N ILE A 13 -4.60 6.51 11.60
CA ILE A 13 -3.15 6.27 11.74
C ILE A 13 -2.41 7.59 11.62
N ASP A 14 -1.50 7.85 12.56
CA ASP A 14 -0.58 8.98 12.44
C ASP A 14 0.50 8.67 11.39
N LEU A 15 0.25 9.10 10.16
CA LEU A 15 1.12 8.88 9.01
C LEU A 15 2.05 10.08 8.82
N PHE A 16 3.35 9.81 8.87
CA PHE A 16 4.37 10.78 8.51
C PHE A 16 4.42 11.01 7.00
N TYR A 17 4.27 9.94 6.22
CA TYR A 17 4.25 9.98 4.76
C TYR A 17 3.44 8.81 4.21
N TRP A 18 2.74 9.04 3.11
CA TRP A 18 2.10 7.97 2.35
C TRP A 18 2.10 8.28 0.86
N GLU A 19 2.13 7.23 0.04
CA GLU A 19 2.11 7.36 -1.41
C GLU A 19 1.43 6.14 -2.04
N LEU A 20 0.46 6.40 -2.92
CA LEU A 20 -0.20 5.38 -3.73
C LEU A 20 0.35 5.43 -5.16
N ILE A 21 1.01 4.36 -5.56
CA ILE A 21 1.59 4.19 -6.90
C ILE A 21 0.74 3.19 -7.67
N ASP A 22 0.16 3.63 -8.78
CA ASP A 22 -0.54 2.76 -9.73
C ASP A 22 0.41 2.25 -10.81
N ASN A 23 0.74 0.96 -10.76
CA ASN A 23 1.55 0.28 -11.78
C ASN A 23 0.68 -0.52 -12.77
N SER A 24 -0.65 -0.35 -12.74
CA SER A 24 -1.58 -1.08 -13.63
C SER A 24 -1.35 -0.79 -15.12
N LEU A 25 -0.71 0.35 -15.46
CA LEU A 25 -0.58 0.84 -16.82
C LEU A 25 0.54 0.18 -17.66
N TYR A 26 1.43 -0.63 -17.06
CA TYR A 26 2.59 -1.19 -17.78
C TYR A 26 2.28 -2.39 -18.71
N HIS A 27 1.03 -2.85 -18.78
CA HIS A 27 0.63 -4.01 -19.60
C HIS A 27 -0.23 -3.66 -20.83
N ARG A 28 -0.11 -2.45 -21.40
CA ARG A 28 -0.79 -2.06 -22.66
C ARG A 28 -0.09 -2.51 -23.95
N GLY A 29 0.75 -3.53 -23.89
CA GLY A 29 1.40 -4.11 -25.06
C GLY A 29 1.38 -5.64 -24.99
N HIS A 30 0.71 -6.26 -25.96
CA HIS A 30 0.60 -7.69 -26.26
C HIS A 30 -0.75 -8.36 -25.97
N THR A 31 -1.50 -8.47 -27.07
CA THR A 31 -2.44 -9.56 -27.38
C THR A 31 -1.96 -10.90 -26.81
N GLY A 32 -2.66 -11.45 -25.81
CA GLY A 32 -2.52 -12.87 -25.48
C GLY A 32 -2.81 -13.30 -24.05
N ASN A 33 -2.78 -12.42 -23.06
CA ASN A 33 -3.06 -12.86 -21.68
C ASN A 33 -3.77 -11.79 -20.87
N VAL A 34 -5.07 -11.98 -20.69
CA VAL A 34 -6.00 -11.06 -20.01
C VAL A 34 -5.91 -11.21 -18.48
N ASN A 35 -4.72 -11.47 -17.92
CA ASN A 35 -4.52 -11.43 -16.47
C ASN A 35 -4.19 -10.00 -16.05
N ASN A 36 -5.26 -9.21 -16.14
CA ASN A 36 -5.45 -7.78 -15.94
C ASN A 36 -5.32 -7.41 -14.44
N GLY A 37 -4.22 -7.80 -13.81
CA GLY A 37 -3.99 -7.51 -12.40
C GLY A 37 -3.63 -6.05 -12.20
N ALA A 38 -4.55 -5.24 -11.67
CA ALA A 38 -4.22 -3.88 -11.26
C ALA A 38 -3.21 -3.94 -10.10
N HIS A 39 -1.94 -3.76 -10.41
CA HIS A 39 -0.84 -3.76 -9.45
C HIS A 39 -0.74 -2.37 -8.81
N TYR A 40 -1.25 -2.26 -7.59
CA TYR A 40 -1.08 -1.06 -6.78
C TYR A 40 0.05 -1.26 -5.80
N GLN A 41 0.86 -0.23 -5.59
CA GLN A 41 1.85 -0.20 -4.51
C GLN A 41 1.52 0.96 -3.57
N LEU A 42 1.32 0.65 -2.30
CA LEU A 42 1.07 1.62 -1.25
C LEU A 42 2.28 1.68 -0.31
N ILE A 43 2.89 2.86 -0.22
CA ILE A 43 3.99 3.15 0.69
C ILE A 43 3.40 3.89 1.88
N LEU A 44 3.62 3.39 3.10
CA LEU A 44 3.19 4.03 4.35
C LEU A 44 4.38 4.17 5.29
N VAL A 45 4.54 5.37 5.84
CA VAL A 45 5.56 5.70 6.82
C VAL A 45 4.89 6.19 8.10
N SER A 46 5.10 5.47 9.20
CA SER A 46 4.55 5.81 10.52
C SER A 46 5.40 5.21 11.63
N ASP A 47 5.45 5.88 12.79
CA ASP A 47 6.07 5.33 13.99
C ASP A 47 5.21 4.25 14.67
N ASP A 48 3.94 4.09 14.30
CA ASP A 48 3.09 3.00 14.75
C ASP A 48 3.68 1.62 14.39
N PHE A 49 4.52 1.58 13.36
CA PHE A 49 5.22 0.37 12.91
C PHE A 49 6.51 0.06 13.69
N GLN A 50 6.97 0.96 14.57
CA GLN A 50 8.29 0.88 15.21
C GLN A 50 8.49 -0.35 16.09
N ASN A 51 7.40 -0.94 16.58
CA ASN A 51 7.41 -2.14 17.41
C ASN A 51 6.70 -3.35 16.77
N LEU A 52 6.36 -3.26 15.48
CA LEU A 52 5.67 -4.32 14.76
C LEU A 52 6.61 -5.01 13.77
N ASP A 53 6.55 -6.34 13.73
CA ASP A 53 7.24 -7.13 12.72
C ASP A 53 6.63 -6.90 11.34
N LYS A 54 7.41 -7.16 10.27
CA LYS A 54 6.96 -7.00 8.87
C LYS A 54 5.61 -7.65 8.60
N VAL A 55 5.39 -8.87 9.09
CA VAL A 55 4.12 -9.60 8.91
C VAL A 55 2.97 -8.91 9.67
N GLN A 56 3.22 -8.41 10.88
CA GLN A 56 2.22 -7.70 11.68
C GLN A 56 1.82 -6.38 11.05
N ARG A 57 2.80 -5.59 10.58
CA ARG A 57 2.56 -4.36 9.82
C ARG A 57 1.66 -4.64 8.62
N HIS A 58 2.03 -5.65 7.82
CA HIS A 58 1.24 -6.04 6.65
C HIS A 58 -0.17 -6.47 7.04
N ARG A 59 -0.32 -7.28 8.09
CA ARG A 59 -1.64 -7.74 8.55
C ARG A 59 -2.53 -6.59 9.01
N LEU A 60 -1.99 -5.63 9.77
CA LEU A 60 -2.73 -4.47 10.26
C LEU A 60 -3.33 -3.65 9.11
N ILE A 61 -2.48 -3.29 8.15
CA ILE A 61 -2.88 -2.51 6.98
C ILE A 61 -3.79 -3.35 6.08
N TYR A 62 -3.42 -4.59 5.80
CA TYR A 62 -4.24 -5.47 4.98
C TYR A 62 -5.63 -5.70 5.57
N GLN A 63 -5.79 -5.77 6.89
CA GLN A 63 -7.10 -5.86 7.53
C GLN A 63 -7.95 -4.60 7.33
N LYS A 64 -7.35 -3.41 7.44
CA LYS A 64 -8.02 -2.13 7.15
C LYS A 64 -8.44 -2.04 5.69
N PHE A 65 -7.58 -2.47 4.78
CA PHE A 65 -7.86 -2.49 3.34
C PHE A 65 -8.66 -3.70 2.87
N ALA A 66 -8.83 -4.77 3.67
CA ALA A 66 -9.48 -6.01 3.24
C ALA A 66 -10.92 -5.77 2.74
N SER A 67 -11.63 -4.85 3.38
CA SER A 67 -12.97 -4.43 2.98
C SER A 67 -12.97 -3.72 1.61
N ALA A 68 -11.95 -2.92 1.31
CA ALA A 68 -11.79 -2.23 0.03
C ALA A 68 -11.16 -3.11 -1.06
N LEU A 69 -10.34 -4.10 -0.68
CA LEU A 69 -9.61 -5.01 -1.57
C LEU A 69 -10.50 -6.12 -2.14
N LYS A 70 -11.54 -6.53 -1.42
CA LYS A 70 -12.46 -7.61 -1.81
C LYS A 70 -13.11 -7.44 -3.18
N THR A 71 -13.13 -6.23 -3.73
CA THR A 71 -13.92 -5.89 -4.91
C THR A 71 -13.11 -5.74 -6.19
N GLN A 72 -11.82 -5.35 -6.15
CA GLN A 72 -11.17 -4.86 -7.39
C GLN A 72 -9.64 -5.08 -7.55
N ILE A 73 -8.89 -5.55 -6.55
CA ILE A 73 -7.42 -5.58 -6.63
C ILE A 73 -6.91 -7.02 -6.59
N HIS A 74 -6.16 -7.42 -7.61
CA HIS A 74 -5.51 -8.75 -7.67
C HIS A 74 -4.23 -8.82 -6.81
N ALA A 75 -3.49 -7.72 -6.68
CA ALA A 75 -2.30 -7.65 -5.83
C ALA A 75 -2.04 -6.20 -5.37
N LEU A 76 -2.03 -6.00 -4.04
CA LEU A 76 -1.60 -4.76 -3.41
C LEU A 76 -0.21 -4.97 -2.79
N GLY A 77 0.80 -4.32 -3.35
CA GLY A 77 2.12 -4.22 -2.73
C GLY A 77 2.05 -3.24 -1.56
N LEU A 78 2.42 -3.69 -0.36
CA LEU A 78 2.52 -2.84 0.83
C LEU A 78 3.99 -2.63 1.17
N LYS A 79 4.42 -1.37 1.25
CA LYS A 79 5.74 -1.00 1.76
C LYS A 79 5.56 -0.18 3.03
N LEU A 80 5.81 -0.82 4.17
CA LEU A 80 5.52 -0.27 5.50
C LEU A 80 6.82 -0.01 6.24
N MET A 81 7.12 1.26 6.48
CA MET A 81 8.40 1.71 7.03
C MET A 81 8.17 2.60 8.24
N THR A 82 9.12 2.60 9.18
CA THR A 82 9.13 3.56 10.28
C THR A 82 9.68 4.91 9.83
N ILE A 83 9.39 5.97 10.59
CA ILE A 83 9.98 7.30 10.32
C ILE A 83 11.51 7.22 10.38
N LYS A 84 12.03 6.42 11.32
CA LYS A 84 13.47 6.16 11.42
C LYS A 84 14.04 5.51 10.16
N GLU A 85 13.42 4.42 9.67
CA GLU A 85 13.85 3.76 8.43
C GLU A 85 13.75 4.69 7.21
N TRP A 86 12.73 5.53 7.13
CA TRP A 86 12.56 6.48 6.03
C TRP A 86 13.63 7.56 6.03
N ARG A 87 13.97 8.11 7.20
CA ARG A 87 15.03 9.10 7.37
C ARG A 87 16.40 8.53 7.07
N ASP A 88 16.66 7.29 7.48
CA ASP A 88 17.92 6.59 7.19
C ASP A 88 18.09 6.35 5.67
N TYR A 89 16.99 6.04 4.97
CA TYR A 89 17.01 5.82 3.52
C TYR A 89 17.28 7.10 2.69
N HIS A 90 17.07 8.29 3.25
CA HIS A 90 17.24 9.58 2.57
C HIS A 90 18.50 10.36 3.00
N ASN A 91 19.37 9.77 3.82
CA ASN A 91 20.67 10.32 4.22
C ASN A 91 21.82 9.63 3.48
#